data_AF-A0A8S4FUS3-F1
#
_entry.id   AF-A0A8S4FUS3-F1
#
_cell.length_a   1.000
_cell.length_b   1.000
_cell.length_c   1.000
_cell.angle_alpha   90.00
_cell.angle_beta   90.00
_cell.angle_gamma   90.00
#
_symmetry.space_group_name_H-M   'P 1'
#
loop_
_entity.id
_entity.type
_entity.pdbx_description
1 polymer ?
#
loop_
_entity_poly.entity_id
_entity_poly.type
_entity_poly.pdbx_seq_one_letter_code
_entity_poly.pdbx_strand_id
1 'polypeptide(L)'
;MDALFPDKRAEEEQTPTVKEDVSCGFYSILRGEVPGGSLEWNLCFAADSPWAALYDMDALFPDKRAEEEQTPTVKEDDISKVKVDIEQLRSLSSLGIDVDFLNEIEEEVSSSQRDYGLGAALARTAELLASLEKQQRDRQSFYHDKIQFLNEIEEKVVSAALLASLEKQQRDRLSQPPPPHLSFIARPGPAERDAARAAAAALRQMAARVQPKHVVSVASVRKAMGVTLDHLDTPLSVDEFVEEPGEGRDASDPDSRCSLDSRGDRLTALH
;
A
#
# COMPACT_ATOMS: atom_id res chain seq x y z
N MET A 1 -12.96 8.01 76.31
CA MET A 1 -13.69 6.77 76.02
C MET A 1 -14.37 6.95 74.68
N ASP A 2 -13.57 7.33 73.68
CA ASP A 2 -12.80 6.38 72.85
C ASP A 2 -13.77 5.67 71.91
N ALA A 3 -13.81 6.16 70.68
CA ALA A 3 -13.26 5.46 69.53
C ALA A 3 -14.47 5.05 68.66
N LEU A 4 -14.39 4.82 67.36
CA LEU A 4 -13.32 4.20 66.60
C LEU A 4 -13.71 4.36 65.12
N PHE A 5 -12.79 4.94 64.35
CA PHE A 5 -12.37 4.53 63.01
C PHE A 5 -13.22 4.74 61.72
N PRO A 6 -12.50 4.83 60.57
CA PRO A 6 -12.90 5.47 59.33
C PRO A 6 -13.00 4.49 58.15
N ASP A 7 -13.02 5.07 56.94
CA ASP A 7 -12.46 4.53 55.69
C ASP A 7 -13.35 3.63 54.81
N LYS A 8 -13.77 4.18 53.67
CA LYS A 8 -13.96 3.43 52.42
C LYS A 8 -13.32 4.22 51.28
N ARG A 9 -12.06 3.86 50.97
CA ARG A 9 -11.56 3.41 49.65
C ARG A 9 -12.34 3.97 48.44
N ALA A 10 -11.76 4.89 47.69
CA ALA A 10 -10.97 4.58 46.49
C ALA A 10 -11.85 3.99 45.36
N GLU A 11 -12.51 4.88 44.60
CA GLU A 11 -12.84 4.58 43.22
C GLU A 11 -11.78 5.23 42.33
N GLU A 12 -11.01 4.34 41.71
CA GLU A 12 -10.00 4.60 40.71
C GLU A 12 -10.73 5.00 39.42
N GLU A 13 -10.64 6.27 39.04
CA GLU A 13 -11.05 6.76 37.73
C GLU A 13 -10.24 6.04 36.65
N GLN A 14 -10.87 5.04 36.04
CA GLN A 14 -10.35 4.31 34.91
C GLN A 14 -10.45 5.20 33.66
N THR A 15 -9.32 5.83 33.30
CA THR A 15 -9.19 6.54 32.02
C THR A 15 -9.33 5.55 30.86
N PRO A 16 -10.15 5.83 29.84
CA PRO A 16 -10.39 4.90 28.74
C PRO A 16 -9.20 4.87 27.78
N THR A 17 -8.58 3.70 27.61
CA THR A 17 -7.64 3.44 26.52
C THR A 17 -8.42 3.19 25.23
N VAL A 18 -8.20 4.07 24.26
CA VAL A 18 -8.78 4.01 22.91
C VAL A 18 -8.33 2.71 22.24
N LYS A 19 -9.28 1.83 21.96
CA LYS A 19 -9.10 0.67 21.08
C LYS A 19 -9.50 1.11 19.67
N GLU A 20 -8.54 1.29 18.79
CA GLU A 20 -8.81 1.44 17.36
C GLU A 20 -9.08 0.05 16.78
N ASP A 21 -10.37 -0.29 16.68
CA ASP A 21 -10.82 -1.49 15.98
C ASP A 21 -10.74 -1.26 14.47
N VAL A 22 -9.63 -1.69 13.86
CA VAL A 22 -9.55 -1.82 12.40
C VAL A 22 -10.11 -3.19 12.03
N SER A 23 -11.42 -3.25 11.85
CA SER A 23 -12.12 -4.43 11.33
C SER A 23 -11.88 -4.55 9.83
N CYS A 24 -11.01 -5.47 9.42
CA CYS A 24 -10.98 -5.99 8.06
C CYS A 24 -11.65 -7.36 8.13
N GLY A 25 -12.72 -7.58 7.36
CA GLY A 25 -13.72 -8.66 7.54
C GLY A 25 -13.24 -10.13 7.48
N PHE A 26 -11.95 -10.40 7.65
CA PHE A 26 -11.36 -11.74 7.80
C PHE A 26 -10.40 -11.88 8.99
N TYR A 27 -9.93 -10.80 9.62
CA TYR A 27 -9.00 -10.86 10.76
C TYR A 27 -9.04 -9.60 11.61
N SER A 28 -8.94 -9.78 12.92
CA SER A 28 -8.74 -8.70 13.90
C SER A 28 -7.30 -8.78 14.39
N ILE A 29 -6.51 -7.73 14.20
CA ILE A 29 -5.17 -7.64 14.76
C ILE A 29 -5.30 -7.04 16.17
N LEU A 30 -5.46 -7.90 17.17
CA LEU A 30 -5.49 -7.46 18.56
C LEU A 30 -4.07 -7.29 19.08
N ARG A 31 -3.76 -6.08 19.54
CA ARG A 31 -2.50 -5.76 20.22
C ARG A 31 -2.63 -6.20 21.68
N GLY A 32 -2.22 -7.44 21.97
CA GLY A 32 -2.19 -7.97 23.34
C GLY A 32 -0.80 -7.81 23.94
N GLU A 33 -0.67 -7.02 25.02
CA GLU A 33 0.52 -7.05 25.86
C GLU A 33 0.44 -8.26 26.80
N VAL A 34 1.37 -9.20 26.65
CA VAL A 34 1.58 -10.30 27.60
C VAL A 34 2.49 -9.79 28.73
N PRO A 35 2.25 -10.11 30.02
CA PRO A 35 3.16 -9.75 31.10
C PRO A 35 4.47 -10.53 30.93
N GLY A 36 5.44 -9.90 30.28
CA GLY A 36 6.68 -10.56 29.84
C GLY A 36 7.38 -9.89 28.66
N GLY A 37 6.78 -8.87 28.03
CA GLY A 37 7.49 -7.96 27.12
C GLY A 37 7.88 -8.53 25.75
N SER A 38 7.43 -9.74 25.40
CA SER A 38 7.56 -10.26 24.03
C SER A 38 6.33 -9.88 23.21
N LEU A 39 6.53 -9.11 22.15
CA LEU A 39 5.52 -8.73 21.17
C LEU A 39 5.32 -9.88 20.17
N GLU A 40 4.50 -10.85 20.54
CA GLU A 40 4.14 -11.94 19.63
C GLU A 40 2.78 -11.64 18.98
N TRP A 41 2.77 -11.61 17.65
CA TRP A 41 1.55 -11.40 16.87
C TRP A 41 0.74 -12.69 16.84
N ASN A 42 -0.13 -12.87 17.82
CA ASN A 42 -1.08 -13.98 17.79
C ASN A 42 -2.21 -13.63 16.82
N LEU A 43 -2.20 -14.28 15.65
CA LEU A 43 -3.35 -14.25 14.74
C LEU A 43 -4.50 -15.02 15.39
N CYS A 44 -5.46 -14.28 15.95
CA CYS A 44 -6.73 -14.84 16.37
C CYS A 44 -7.77 -14.49 15.31
N PHE A 45 -8.49 -15.50 14.81
CA PHE A 45 -9.68 -15.25 14.01
C PHE A 45 -10.76 -14.59 14.90
N ALA A 46 -11.62 -13.77 14.30
CA ALA A 46 -12.78 -13.25 15.00
C ALA A 46 -13.65 -14.41 15.54
N ALA A 47 -14.28 -14.23 16.70
CA ALA A 47 -15.03 -15.29 17.38
C ALA A 47 -16.23 -15.83 16.58
N ASP A 48 -16.71 -15.06 15.60
CA ASP A 48 -17.77 -15.39 14.66
C ASP A 48 -17.24 -15.92 13.31
N SER A 49 -15.92 -16.03 13.15
CA SER A 49 -15.32 -16.51 11.91
C SER A 49 -15.65 -17.99 11.70
N PRO A 50 -16.17 -18.38 10.51
CA PRO A 50 -16.41 -19.79 10.19
C PRO A 50 -15.11 -20.63 10.19
N TRP A 51 -13.95 -19.98 10.16
CA TRP A 51 -12.63 -20.61 10.26
C TRP A 51 -12.20 -20.90 11.70
N ALA A 52 -12.79 -20.24 12.70
CA ALA A 52 -12.48 -20.50 14.11
C ALA A 52 -12.80 -21.97 14.49
N ALA A 53 -13.89 -22.53 13.93
CA ALA A 53 -14.27 -23.93 14.13
C ALA A 53 -13.28 -24.93 13.50
N LEU A 54 -12.50 -24.52 12.49
CA LEU A 54 -11.55 -25.40 11.81
C LEU A 54 -10.23 -25.56 12.59
N TYR A 55 -9.91 -24.59 13.45
CA TYR A 55 -8.66 -24.51 14.22
C TYR A 55 -8.86 -24.71 15.73
N ASP A 56 -10.07 -25.06 16.17
CA ASP A 56 -10.31 -25.49 17.54
C ASP A 56 -9.71 -26.88 17.75
N MET A 57 -8.40 -26.90 18.07
CA MET A 57 -7.65 -28.12 18.36
C MET A 57 -8.22 -28.91 19.52
N ASP A 58 -8.95 -28.26 20.43
CA ASP A 58 -9.62 -28.91 21.56
C ASP A 58 -10.91 -29.61 21.12
N ALA A 59 -11.63 -29.05 20.15
CA ALA A 59 -12.83 -29.69 19.60
C ALA A 59 -12.50 -30.87 18.67
N LEU A 60 -11.35 -30.84 17.99
CA LEU A 60 -10.94 -31.88 17.04
C LEU A 60 -10.36 -33.13 17.71
N PHE A 61 -9.85 -33.02 18.95
CA PHE A 61 -9.22 -34.13 19.66
C PHE A 61 -9.63 -34.19 21.15
N PRO A 62 -10.91 -34.45 21.48
CA PRO A 62 -11.39 -34.49 22.87
C PRO A 62 -10.69 -35.56 23.71
N ASP A 63 -10.19 -36.64 23.10
CA ASP A 63 -9.54 -37.76 23.78
C ASP A 63 -8.10 -37.46 24.24
N LYS A 64 -7.42 -36.45 23.66
CA LYS A 64 -6.04 -36.12 24.04
C LYS A 64 -5.93 -35.52 25.45
N ARG A 65 -6.99 -34.96 26.00
CA ARG A 65 -6.98 -34.39 27.37
C ARG A 65 -7.08 -35.47 28.47
N ALA A 66 -7.49 -36.69 28.15
CA ALA A 66 -7.68 -37.75 29.14
C ALA A 66 -6.42 -38.62 29.38
N GLU A 67 -5.39 -38.51 28.54
CA GLU A 67 -4.19 -39.37 28.63
C GLU A 67 -2.91 -38.67 29.12
N GLU A 68 -2.93 -37.37 29.44
CA GLU A 68 -1.71 -36.62 29.81
C GLU A 68 -1.17 -36.84 31.24
N GLU A 69 -1.75 -37.73 32.07
CA GLU A 69 -1.20 -37.95 33.43
C GLU A 69 -0.18 -39.11 33.55
N GLN A 70 0.05 -39.96 32.54
CA GLN A 70 1.10 -40.99 32.64
C GLN A 70 1.77 -41.34 31.31
N THR A 71 2.90 -40.68 31.00
CA THR A 71 4.00 -41.34 30.27
C THR A 71 5.37 -40.93 30.84
N PRO A 72 6.25 -41.89 31.19
CA PRO A 72 7.65 -41.60 31.46
C PRO A 72 8.36 -41.25 30.15
N THR A 73 9.09 -40.13 30.16
CA THR A 73 9.95 -39.68 29.08
C THR A 73 11.05 -40.70 28.77
N VAL A 74 10.83 -41.55 27.75
CA VAL A 74 11.92 -42.26 27.07
C VAL A 74 12.42 -41.34 25.97
N LYS A 75 13.69 -40.95 26.07
CA LYS A 75 14.38 -40.18 25.04
C LYS A 75 14.50 -41.09 23.81
N GLU A 76 13.76 -40.79 22.76
CA GLU A 76 13.99 -41.37 21.44
C GLU A 76 15.29 -40.79 20.87
N ASP A 77 16.42 -41.35 21.31
CA ASP A 77 17.72 -41.04 20.76
C ASP A 77 17.73 -41.49 19.28
N ASP A 78 17.69 -40.55 18.34
CA ASP A 78 18.44 -40.51 17.05
C ASP A 78 18.73 -41.84 16.29
N ILE A 79 17.93 -42.90 16.40
CA ILE A 79 18.23 -44.20 15.74
C ILE A 79 18.19 -44.05 14.21
N SER A 80 17.47 -43.05 13.68
CA SER A 80 17.37 -42.73 12.25
C SER A 80 18.68 -42.22 11.62
N LYS A 81 19.66 -41.79 12.42
CA LYS A 81 21.01 -41.40 11.94
C LYS A 81 22.00 -42.56 11.88
N VAL A 82 21.68 -43.72 12.47
CA VAL A 82 22.57 -44.89 12.45
C VAL A 82 22.47 -45.57 11.09
N LYS A 83 23.41 -45.28 10.19
CA LYS A 83 23.56 -46.00 8.93
C LYS A 83 24.10 -47.39 9.22
N VAL A 84 23.23 -48.39 9.18
CA VAL A 84 23.60 -49.80 9.30
C VAL A 84 24.20 -50.26 7.98
N ASP A 85 25.45 -50.73 8.01
CA ASP A 85 26.18 -51.17 6.83
C ASP A 85 25.99 -52.69 6.62
N ILE A 86 25.01 -53.06 5.79
CA ILE A 86 24.52 -54.44 5.65
C ILE A 86 25.61 -55.38 5.09
N GLU A 87 26.53 -54.85 4.26
CA GLU A 87 27.66 -55.62 3.73
C GLU A 87 28.65 -56.04 4.81
N GLN A 88 28.88 -55.18 5.82
CA GLN A 88 29.73 -55.52 6.96
C GLN A 88 29.10 -56.64 7.80
N LEU A 89 27.78 -56.64 7.94
CA LEU A 89 27.06 -57.69 8.68
C LEU A 89 27.09 -59.03 7.94
N ARG A 90 27.07 -59.04 6.60
CA ARG A 90 27.25 -60.26 5.80
C ARG A 90 28.64 -60.91 5.98
N SER A 91 29.67 -60.12 6.30
CA SER A 91 31.03 -60.65 6.56
C SER A 91 31.10 -61.58 7.78
N LEU A 92 30.15 -61.46 8.72
CA LEU A 92 30.02 -62.34 9.88
C LEU A 92 29.58 -63.77 9.53
N SER A 93 29.10 -64.02 8.31
CA SER A 93 28.89 -65.38 7.80
C SER A 93 30.16 -66.23 7.81
N SER A 94 31.34 -65.60 7.64
CA SER A 94 32.64 -66.28 7.72
C SER A 94 32.95 -66.83 9.13
N LEU A 95 32.29 -66.31 10.16
CA LEU A 95 32.32 -66.79 11.54
C LEU A 95 31.28 -67.90 11.81
N GLY A 96 30.53 -68.34 10.79
CA GLY A 96 29.49 -69.36 10.92
C GLY A 96 28.16 -68.83 11.49
N ILE A 97 27.97 -67.51 11.48
CA ILE A 97 26.71 -66.87 11.87
C ILE A 97 25.76 -66.88 10.66
N ASP A 98 24.52 -67.31 10.88
CA ASP A 98 23.48 -67.31 9.85
C ASP A 98 23.12 -65.87 9.47
N VAL A 99 23.21 -65.55 8.17
CA VAL A 99 22.95 -64.22 7.60
C VAL A 99 21.75 -64.21 6.66
N ASP A 100 21.01 -65.32 6.53
CA ASP A 100 19.88 -65.42 5.60
C ASP A 100 18.75 -64.44 5.96
N PHE A 101 18.57 -64.17 7.26
CA PHE A 101 17.68 -63.14 7.81
C PHE A 101 17.98 -61.71 7.31
N LEU A 102 19.25 -61.38 7.02
CA LEU A 102 19.60 -60.05 6.51
C LEU A 102 19.03 -59.81 5.11
N ASN A 103 18.82 -60.86 4.30
CA ASN A 103 18.16 -60.73 3.00
C ASN A 103 16.67 -60.38 3.17
N GLU A 104 16.00 -60.96 4.17
CA GLU A 104 14.59 -60.71 4.47
C GLU A 104 14.38 -59.27 4.99
N ILE A 105 15.25 -58.79 5.88
CA ILE A 105 15.24 -57.37 6.32
C ILE A 105 15.56 -56.43 5.16
N GLU A 106 16.54 -56.76 4.32
CA GLU A 106 16.89 -55.91 3.17
C GLU A 106 15.72 -55.78 2.20
N GLU A 107 14.98 -56.87 1.97
CA GLU A 107 13.76 -56.87 1.18
C GLU A 107 12.62 -56.07 1.85
N GLU A 108 12.46 -56.17 3.18
CA GLU A 108 11.49 -55.41 3.97
C GLU A 108 11.80 -53.90 3.99
N VAL A 109 13.08 -53.51 4.15
CA VAL A 109 13.54 -52.12 4.11
C VAL A 109 13.38 -51.55 2.70
N SER A 110 13.77 -52.32 1.67
CA SER A 110 13.63 -51.91 0.27
C SER A 110 12.18 -51.76 -0.15
N SER A 111 11.28 -52.63 0.33
CA SER A 111 9.85 -52.53 0.07
C SER A 111 9.19 -51.39 0.85
N SER A 112 9.65 -51.10 2.07
CA SER A 112 9.21 -49.94 2.87
C SER A 112 9.69 -48.61 2.29
N GLN A 113 10.85 -48.59 1.63
CA GLN A 113 11.38 -47.42 0.91
C GLN A 113 10.76 -47.19 -0.47
N ARG A 114 9.90 -48.10 -0.96
CA ARG A 114 9.15 -47.82 -2.20
C ARG A 114 8.16 -46.70 -1.89
N ASP A 115 8.48 -45.50 -2.36
CA ASP A 115 7.51 -44.42 -2.48
C ASP A 115 6.34 -44.97 -3.31
N TYR A 116 5.20 -45.27 -2.67
CA TYR A 116 3.99 -45.82 -3.29
C TYR A 116 3.30 -44.84 -4.27
N GLY A 117 4.08 -44.13 -5.09
CA GLY A 117 3.64 -42.99 -5.87
C GLY A 117 3.39 -41.72 -5.04
N LEU A 118 3.73 -41.72 -3.75
CA LEU A 118 3.45 -40.60 -2.84
C LEU A 118 4.11 -39.30 -3.32
N GLY A 119 5.39 -39.35 -3.73
CA GLY A 119 6.09 -38.18 -4.27
C GLY A 119 5.42 -37.62 -5.53
N ALA A 120 4.98 -38.49 -6.45
CA ALA A 120 4.27 -38.06 -7.66
C ALA A 120 2.88 -37.49 -7.35
N ALA A 121 2.17 -38.05 -6.38
CA ALA A 121 0.88 -37.53 -5.91
C ALA A 121 1.05 -36.15 -5.25
N LEU A 122 2.05 -35.99 -4.38
CA LEU A 122 2.37 -34.72 -3.72
C LEU A 122 2.78 -33.65 -4.74
N ALA A 123 3.60 -34.00 -5.73
CA ALA A 123 3.97 -33.09 -6.82
C ALA A 123 2.74 -32.61 -7.60
N ARG A 124 1.82 -33.52 -7.96
CA ARG A 124 0.55 -33.14 -8.61
C ARG A 124 -0.31 -32.25 -7.73
N THR A 125 -0.42 -32.54 -6.43
CA THR A 125 -1.19 -31.67 -5.53
C THR A 125 -0.56 -30.29 -5.39
N ALA A 126 0.78 -30.20 -5.36
CA ALA A 126 1.49 -28.93 -5.31
C ALA A 126 1.26 -28.11 -6.59
N GLU A 127 1.28 -28.74 -7.76
CA GLU A 127 0.95 -28.10 -9.04
C GLU A 127 -0.49 -27.57 -9.06
N LEU A 128 -1.46 -28.35 -8.57
CA LEU A 128 -2.86 -27.92 -8.49
C LEU A 128 -3.04 -26.73 -7.55
N LEU A 129 -2.37 -26.75 -6.39
CA LEU A 129 -2.38 -25.62 -5.45
C LEU A 129 -1.78 -24.35 -6.07
N ALA A 130 -0.65 -24.47 -6.77
CA ALA A 130 -0.02 -23.35 -7.47
C ALA A 130 -0.92 -22.79 -8.57
N SER A 131 -1.59 -23.65 -9.34
CA SER A 131 -2.55 -23.24 -10.37
C SER A 131 -3.76 -22.52 -9.77
N LEU A 132 -4.27 -23.02 -8.64
CA LEU A 132 -5.42 -22.43 -7.96
C LEU A 132 -5.05 -21.07 -7.35
N GLU A 133 -3.89 -20.96 -6.74
CA GLU A 133 -3.38 -19.69 -6.20
C GLU A 133 -3.20 -18.65 -7.32
N LYS A 134 -2.62 -19.06 -8.46
CA LYS A 134 -2.52 -18.20 -9.64
C LYS A 134 -3.90 -17.72 -10.09
N GLN A 135 -4.87 -18.63 -10.23
CA GLN A 135 -6.23 -18.27 -10.65
C GLN A 135 -6.91 -17.34 -9.64
N GLN A 136 -6.66 -17.51 -8.34
CA GLN A 136 -7.18 -16.60 -7.31
C GLN A 136 -6.56 -15.22 -7.44
N ARG A 137 -5.24 -15.11 -7.62
CA ARG A 137 -4.57 -13.82 -7.86
C ARG A 137 -5.08 -13.14 -9.13
N ASP A 138 -5.22 -13.89 -10.22
CA ASP A 138 -5.72 -13.35 -11.49
C ASP A 138 -7.16 -12.82 -11.33
N ARG A 139 -8.03 -13.56 -10.62
CA ARG A 139 -9.39 -13.10 -10.30
C ARG A 139 -9.38 -11.86 -9.41
N GLN A 140 -8.56 -11.84 -8.35
CA GLN A 140 -8.46 -10.70 -7.45
C GLN A 140 -7.95 -9.46 -8.18
N SER A 141 -6.91 -9.61 -9.01
CA SER A 141 -6.39 -8.55 -9.89
C SER A 141 -7.48 -8.03 -10.82
N PHE A 142 -8.24 -8.93 -11.45
CA PHE A 142 -9.34 -8.54 -12.33
C PHE A 142 -10.40 -7.70 -11.62
N TYR A 143 -10.82 -8.10 -10.41
CA TYR A 143 -11.79 -7.31 -9.65
C TYR A 143 -11.19 -5.99 -9.17
N HIS A 144 -9.92 -5.98 -8.77
CA HIS A 144 -9.22 -4.74 -8.41
C HIS A 144 -9.22 -3.75 -9.58
N ASP A 145 -8.80 -4.18 -10.76
CA ASP A 145 -8.78 -3.36 -11.97
C ASP A 145 -10.18 -2.88 -12.35
N LYS A 146 -11.18 -3.76 -12.25
CA LYS A 146 -12.59 -3.42 -12.51
C LYS A 146 -13.10 -2.36 -11.54
N ILE A 147 -12.77 -2.45 -10.26
CA ILE A 147 -13.15 -1.47 -9.24
C ILE A 147 -12.48 -0.12 -9.53
N GLN A 148 -11.18 -0.13 -9.85
CA GLN A 148 -10.46 1.10 -10.22
C GLN A 148 -11.09 1.79 -11.43
N PHE A 149 -11.42 1.02 -12.46
CA PHE A 149 -12.09 1.54 -13.66
C PHE A 149 -13.48 2.12 -13.36
N LEU A 150 -14.26 1.45 -12.51
CA LEU A 150 -15.58 1.95 -12.10
C LEU A 150 -15.47 3.26 -11.31
N ASN A 151 -14.52 3.35 -10.39
CA ASN A 151 -14.26 4.59 -9.64
C ASN A 151 -13.86 5.74 -10.57
N GLU A 152 -13.03 5.47 -11.58
CA GLU A 152 -12.63 6.47 -12.57
C GLU A 152 -13.83 6.95 -13.41
N ILE A 153 -14.74 6.05 -13.78
CA ILE A 153 -15.99 6.42 -14.46
C ILE A 153 -16.86 7.27 -13.54
N GLU A 154 -17.05 6.85 -12.29
CA GLU A 154 -17.91 7.56 -11.33
C GLU A 154 -17.40 8.98 -11.09
N GLU A 155 -16.09 9.17 -10.89
CA GLU A 155 -15.47 10.48 -10.74
C GLU A 155 -15.72 11.37 -11.97
N LYS A 156 -15.55 10.82 -13.18
CA LYS A 156 -15.82 11.54 -14.43
C LYS A 156 -17.30 11.92 -14.55
N VAL A 157 -18.22 11.02 -14.22
CA VAL A 157 -19.68 11.27 -14.25
C VAL A 157 -20.08 12.37 -13.26
N VAL A 158 -19.56 12.33 -12.03
CA VAL A 158 -19.82 13.36 -11.01
C VAL A 158 -19.33 14.72 -11.48
N SER A 159 -18.11 14.80 -12.03
CA SER A 159 -17.57 16.07 -12.55
C SER A 159 -18.44 16.65 -13.68
N ALA A 160 -18.92 15.81 -14.61
CA ALA A 160 -19.78 16.22 -15.69
C ALA A 160 -21.15 16.71 -15.19
N ALA A 161 -21.74 16.04 -14.20
CA ALA A 161 -23.00 16.46 -13.59
C ALA A 161 -22.88 17.81 -12.87
N LEU A 162 -21.77 18.05 -12.16
CA LEU A 162 -21.50 19.33 -11.52
C LEU A 162 -21.37 20.47 -12.54
N LEU A 163 -20.68 20.23 -13.66
CA LEU A 163 -20.55 21.20 -14.74
C LEU A 163 -21.88 21.51 -15.42
N ALA A 164 -22.70 20.49 -15.70
CA ALA A 164 -24.02 20.70 -16.29
C ALA A 164 -24.95 21.50 -15.36
N SER A 165 -24.89 21.24 -14.05
CA SER A 165 -25.63 21.99 -13.04
C SER A 165 -25.19 23.47 -12.99
N LEU A 166 -23.87 23.70 -13.01
CA LEU A 166 -23.29 25.05 -13.04
C LEU A 166 -23.68 25.80 -14.32
N GLU A 167 -23.56 25.16 -15.48
CA GLU A 167 -23.95 25.74 -16.76
C GLU A 167 -25.43 26.13 -16.76
N LYS A 168 -26.32 25.25 -16.28
CA LYS A 168 -27.74 25.54 -16.17
C LYS A 168 -27.99 26.81 -15.34
N GLN A 169 -27.38 26.91 -14.16
CA GLN A 169 -27.56 28.08 -13.30
C GLN A 169 -26.97 29.37 -13.91
N GLN A 170 -25.83 29.27 -14.58
CA GLN A 170 -25.24 30.39 -15.32
C GLN A 170 -26.14 30.83 -16.48
N ARG A 171 -26.65 29.88 -17.25
CA ARG A 171 -27.55 30.14 -18.38
C ARG A 171 -28.83 30.81 -17.91
N ASP A 172 -29.47 30.31 -16.86
CA ASP A 172 -30.71 30.87 -16.31
C ASP A 172 -30.51 32.33 -15.82
N ARG A 173 -29.34 32.63 -15.26
CA ARG A 173 -28.96 33.98 -14.80
C ARG A 173 -28.63 34.92 -15.95
N LEU A 174 -27.85 34.45 -16.93
CA LEU A 174 -27.36 35.27 -18.03
C LEU A 174 -28.36 35.39 -19.19
N SER A 175 -29.35 34.50 -19.27
CA SER A 175 -30.44 34.58 -20.26
C SER A 175 -31.50 35.62 -19.90
N GLN A 176 -31.41 36.24 -18.72
CA GLN A 176 -32.29 37.33 -18.34
C GLN A 176 -32.07 38.54 -19.27
N PRO A 177 -33.09 39.37 -19.50
CA PRO A 177 -32.94 40.54 -20.35
C PRO A 177 -31.78 41.41 -19.86
N PRO A 178 -30.89 41.88 -20.77
CA PRO A 178 -29.68 42.57 -20.38
C PRO A 178 -30.02 43.86 -19.62
N PRO A 179 -29.37 44.11 -18.47
CA PRO A 179 -29.58 45.35 -17.73
C PRO A 179 -29.03 46.56 -18.52
N PRO A 180 -29.50 47.79 -18.20
CA PRO A 180 -29.10 49.00 -18.93
C PRO A 180 -27.58 49.26 -18.91
N HIS A 181 -26.85 48.73 -17.91
CA HIS A 181 -25.40 48.73 -17.89
C HIS A 181 -24.87 47.38 -17.38
N LEU A 182 -23.74 46.90 -17.95
CA LEU A 182 -23.10 45.63 -17.59
C LEU A 182 -22.66 45.55 -16.11
N SER A 183 -22.47 46.70 -15.46
CA SER A 183 -22.20 46.77 -14.03
C SER A 183 -23.35 46.24 -13.17
N PHE A 184 -24.57 46.18 -13.70
CA PHE A 184 -25.77 45.70 -13.03
C PHE A 184 -26.12 44.25 -13.37
N ILE A 185 -25.22 43.49 -14.01
CA ILE A 185 -25.44 42.06 -14.22
C ILE A 185 -25.64 41.40 -12.85
N ALA A 186 -26.69 40.58 -12.76
CA ALA A 186 -27.00 39.81 -11.56
C ALA A 186 -25.78 38.99 -11.15
N ARG A 187 -25.39 39.07 -9.88
CA ARG A 187 -24.23 38.33 -9.36
C ARG A 187 -24.54 36.83 -9.27
N PRO A 188 -23.50 35.96 -9.27
CA PRO A 188 -23.68 34.54 -9.03
C PRO A 188 -24.43 34.24 -7.72
N GLY A 189 -25.47 33.42 -7.83
CA GLY A 189 -26.27 32.97 -6.68
C GLY A 189 -25.45 32.10 -5.71
N PRO A 190 -25.97 31.83 -4.50
CA PRO A 190 -25.30 30.93 -3.55
C PRO A 190 -25.12 29.52 -4.12
N ALA A 191 -26.18 28.96 -4.71
CA ALA A 191 -26.13 27.64 -5.34
C ALA A 191 -25.10 27.56 -6.49
N GLU A 192 -24.93 28.65 -7.26
CA GLU A 192 -23.99 28.70 -8.39
C GLU A 192 -22.56 28.72 -7.88
N ARG A 193 -22.31 29.49 -6.81
CA ARG A 193 -21.00 29.55 -6.15
C ARG A 193 -20.61 28.23 -5.52
N ASP A 194 -21.56 27.52 -4.91
CA ASP A 194 -21.29 26.21 -4.30
C ASP A 194 -21.05 25.14 -5.35
N ALA A 195 -21.86 25.09 -6.42
CA ALA A 195 -21.62 24.23 -7.58
C ALA A 195 -20.25 24.53 -8.24
N ALA A 196 -19.88 25.81 -8.38
CA ALA A 196 -18.58 26.22 -8.91
C ALA A 196 -17.42 25.76 -8.05
N ARG A 197 -17.56 25.87 -6.72
CA ARG A 197 -16.53 25.42 -5.78
C ARG A 197 -16.37 23.90 -5.84
N ALA A 198 -17.49 23.16 -5.87
CA ALA A 198 -17.49 21.71 -5.97
C ALA A 198 -16.87 21.23 -7.30
N ALA A 199 -17.28 21.81 -8.44
CA ALA A 199 -16.71 21.49 -9.74
C ALA A 199 -15.20 21.80 -9.80
N ALA A 200 -14.78 22.96 -9.27
CA ALA A 200 -13.37 23.31 -9.20
C ALA A 200 -12.56 22.37 -8.29
N ALA A 201 -13.14 21.91 -7.18
CA ALA A 201 -12.49 20.94 -6.31
C ALA A 201 -12.30 19.58 -7.01
N ALA A 202 -13.34 19.07 -7.68
CA ALA A 202 -13.28 17.83 -8.44
C ALA A 202 -12.22 17.91 -9.56
N LEU A 203 -12.25 18.97 -10.37
CA LEU A 203 -11.27 19.16 -11.43
C LEU A 203 -9.83 19.31 -10.90
N ARG A 204 -9.63 19.95 -9.74
CA ARG A 204 -8.31 20.01 -9.10
C ARG A 204 -7.81 18.64 -8.66
N GLN A 205 -8.68 17.80 -8.09
CA GLN A 205 -8.30 16.44 -7.70
C GLN A 205 -7.88 15.61 -8.91
N MET A 206 -8.64 15.70 -10.01
CA MET A 206 -8.28 15.05 -11.27
C MET A 206 -6.94 15.58 -11.81
N ALA A 207 -6.76 16.90 -11.85
CA ALA A 207 -5.54 17.53 -12.34
C ALA A 207 -4.30 17.19 -11.48
N ALA A 208 -4.46 16.98 -10.17
CA ALA A 208 -3.37 16.65 -9.26
C ALA A 208 -2.74 15.27 -9.53
N ARG A 209 -3.50 14.34 -10.13
CA ARG A 209 -3.02 12.99 -10.47
C ARG A 209 -2.28 12.94 -11.81
N VAL A 210 -2.31 14.02 -12.58
CA VAL A 210 -1.81 14.10 -13.95
C VAL A 210 -0.58 15.02 -13.98
N GLN A 211 0.47 14.65 -14.72
CA GLN A 211 1.65 15.52 -14.86
C GLN A 211 1.26 16.86 -15.51
N PRO A 212 1.84 18.01 -15.11
CA PRO A 212 1.45 19.33 -15.62
C PRO A 212 1.49 19.45 -17.15
N LYS A 213 2.43 18.75 -17.81
CA LYS A 213 2.58 18.71 -19.27
C LYS A 213 1.36 18.18 -20.03
N HIS A 214 0.50 17.41 -19.36
CA HIS A 214 -0.73 16.86 -19.94
C HIS A 214 -1.96 17.74 -19.66
N VAL A 215 -1.85 18.70 -18.72
CA VAL A 215 -2.95 19.62 -18.37
C VAL A 215 -2.84 20.92 -19.19
N VAL A 216 -1.62 21.42 -19.38
CA VAL A 216 -1.38 22.69 -20.08
C VAL A 216 -0.27 22.55 -21.11
N SER A 217 -0.44 23.20 -22.27
CA SER A 217 0.62 23.29 -23.27
C SER A 217 1.64 24.37 -22.88
N VAL A 218 2.90 24.19 -23.31
CA VAL A 218 3.95 25.19 -23.12
C VAL A 218 3.58 26.53 -23.76
N ALA A 219 2.92 26.50 -24.92
CA ALA A 219 2.44 27.71 -25.61
C ALA A 219 1.43 28.47 -24.75
N SER A 220 0.49 27.77 -24.09
CA SER A 220 -0.50 28.36 -23.19
C SER A 220 0.16 29.02 -21.98
N VAL A 221 1.13 28.36 -21.36
CA VAL A 221 1.89 28.91 -20.22
C VAL A 221 2.68 30.13 -20.65
N ARG A 222 3.37 30.05 -21.79
CA ARG A 222 4.16 31.14 -22.35
C ARG A 222 3.31 32.38 -22.63
N LYS A 223 2.14 32.18 -23.25
CA LYS A 223 1.13 33.23 -23.44
C LYS A 223 0.64 33.82 -22.11
N ALA A 224 0.37 32.99 -21.11
CA ALA A 224 -0.04 33.45 -19.78
C ALA A 224 1.07 34.26 -19.07
N MET A 225 2.33 33.94 -19.33
CA MET A 225 3.50 34.69 -18.85
C MET A 225 3.77 35.99 -19.63
N GLY A 226 2.89 36.36 -20.57
CA GLY A 226 3.07 37.55 -21.42
C GLY A 226 4.14 37.40 -22.49
N VAL A 227 4.64 36.19 -22.72
CA VAL A 227 5.62 35.90 -23.75
C VAL A 227 4.87 35.58 -25.05
N THR A 228 4.46 36.63 -25.75
CA THR A 228 3.83 36.54 -27.08
C THR A 228 4.93 36.40 -28.12
N LEU A 229 5.22 35.16 -28.51
CA LEU A 229 6.22 34.93 -29.54
C LEU A 229 5.53 34.64 -30.85
N ASP A 230 5.25 35.71 -31.56
CA ASP A 230 4.91 35.63 -32.98
C ASP A 230 6.16 35.30 -33.84
N HIS A 231 7.32 35.00 -33.22
CA HIS A 231 8.61 34.85 -33.90
C HIS A 231 9.54 33.70 -33.42
N LEU A 232 9.10 32.80 -32.52
CA LEU A 232 9.96 31.69 -32.04
C LEU A 232 9.54 30.28 -32.50
N ASP A 233 8.48 30.17 -33.30
CA ASP A 233 8.16 28.93 -34.02
C ASP A 233 8.89 28.83 -35.37
N THR A 234 9.65 29.85 -35.76
CA THR A 234 10.68 29.68 -36.78
C THR A 234 11.86 29.00 -36.08
N PRO A 235 12.20 27.74 -36.40
CA PRO A 235 13.45 27.19 -35.91
C PRO A 235 14.55 28.15 -36.36
N LEU A 236 15.24 28.79 -35.41
CA LEU A 236 16.49 29.47 -35.68
C LEU A 236 17.41 28.39 -36.28
N SER A 237 17.46 28.32 -37.60
CA SER A 237 18.45 27.56 -38.33
C SER A 237 19.80 28.05 -37.82
N VAL A 238 20.58 27.13 -37.25
CA VAL A 238 21.92 27.37 -36.70
C VAL A 238 22.92 27.51 -37.85
N ASP A 239 22.55 28.23 -38.90
CA ASP A 239 23.39 28.45 -40.07
C ASP A 239 23.51 29.95 -40.30
N GLU A 240 24.75 30.38 -40.49
CA GLU A 240 25.20 31.74 -40.85
C GLU A 240 25.65 32.65 -39.70
N PHE A 241 26.44 32.11 -38.75
CA PHE A 241 27.58 32.89 -38.24
C PHE A 241 28.71 32.81 -39.28
N VAL A 242 28.66 33.69 -40.28
CA VAL A 242 29.83 33.98 -41.12
C VAL A 242 30.85 34.67 -40.24
N GLU A 243 31.94 33.96 -39.98
CA GLU A 243 33.19 34.48 -39.43
C GLU A 243 33.74 35.53 -40.41
N GLU A 244 33.50 36.82 -40.15
CA GLU A 244 34.19 37.91 -40.84
C GLU A 244 35.56 38.14 -40.17
N PRO A 245 36.69 38.00 -40.90
CA PRO A 245 38.00 38.26 -40.34
C PRO A 245 38.26 39.76 -40.27
N GLY A 246 38.91 40.18 -39.18
CA GLY A 246 38.92 41.56 -38.74
C GLY A 246 39.75 42.58 -39.53
N GLU A 247 39.35 43.83 -39.36
CA GLU A 247 40.17 45.04 -39.29
C GLU A 247 39.54 45.84 -38.12
N GLY A 248 40.19 46.31 -37.07
CA GLY A 248 41.51 46.90 -36.98
C GLY A 248 41.35 48.36 -36.53
N ARG A 249 41.47 48.61 -35.20
CA ARG A 249 41.74 49.92 -34.56
C ARG A 249 40.52 50.88 -34.50
N ASP A 250 40.26 51.71 -33.50
CA ASP A 250 41.02 52.36 -32.42
C ASP A 250 40.05 52.59 -31.22
N ALA A 251 40.46 52.25 -30.00
CA ALA A 251 40.79 53.19 -28.92
C ALA A 251 39.65 54.14 -28.43
N SER A 252 39.39 54.03 -27.12
CA SER A 252 38.84 55.04 -26.20
C SER A 252 37.32 55.07 -26.03
N ASP A 253 36.81 54.49 -24.93
CA ASP A 253 36.28 55.28 -23.80
C ASP A 253 35.90 54.37 -22.59
N PRO A 254 36.71 54.30 -21.52
CA PRO A 254 36.32 53.64 -20.28
C PRO A 254 35.96 54.66 -19.20
N ASP A 255 35.03 55.58 -19.46
CA ASP A 255 34.42 56.39 -18.39
C ASP A 255 32.91 56.58 -18.59
N SER A 256 32.15 55.61 -18.07
CA SER A 256 30.77 55.85 -17.63
C SER A 256 30.52 55.10 -16.33
N ARG A 257 31.26 55.57 -15.31
CA ARG A 257 30.90 55.41 -13.90
C ARG A 257 29.69 56.30 -13.60
N CYS A 258 28.48 55.80 -13.80
CA CYS A 258 27.31 56.37 -13.13
C CYS A 258 27.19 55.78 -11.72
N SER A 259 27.84 56.49 -10.81
CA SER A 259 27.51 56.53 -9.40
C SER A 259 26.01 56.84 -9.23
N LEU A 260 25.28 56.03 -8.48
CA LEU A 260 24.13 56.51 -7.74
C LEU A 260 24.19 55.94 -6.33
N ASP A 261 24.79 56.78 -5.49
CA ASP A 261 24.94 56.69 -4.06
C ASP A 261 23.58 56.67 -3.34
N SER A 262 23.43 55.72 -2.42
CA SER A 262 23.14 55.93 -1.00
C SER A 262 22.05 56.93 -0.57
N ARG A 263 20.88 56.40 -0.19
CA ARG A 263 20.14 56.70 1.06
C ARG A 263 19.40 55.41 1.45
N GLY A 264 19.61 54.76 2.59
CA GLY A 264 19.75 55.32 3.94
C GLY A 264 18.35 55.37 4.58
N ASP A 265 18.22 54.74 5.76
CA ASP A 265 17.07 54.66 6.69
C ASP A 265 16.33 53.31 6.60
N ARG A 266 16.53 52.29 7.46
CA ARG A 266 16.89 52.16 8.88
C ARG A 266 15.95 52.90 9.85
N LEU A 267 15.11 52.08 10.52
CA LEU A 267 14.39 52.28 11.80
C LEU A 267 13.17 53.22 11.67
N THR A 268 11.98 52.86 12.14
CA THR A 268 11.65 52.73 13.57
C THR A 268 10.52 51.73 13.87
N ALA A 269 10.70 51.03 14.98
CA ALA A 269 9.67 50.36 15.78
C ALA A 269 8.84 51.37 16.62
N LEU A 270 7.80 50.86 17.31
CA LEU A 270 6.84 51.50 18.24
C LEU A 270 5.63 52.13 17.50
N HIS A 271 4.38 51.77 17.77
CA HIS A 271 3.69 51.51 19.05
C HIS A 271 2.57 50.47 18.87
#